data_AF-A0A532CTU0-F1
#
_entry.id   AF-A0A532CTU0-F1
#
_cell.length_a   1.000
_cell.length_b   1.000
_cell.length_c   1.000
_cell.angle_alpha   90.00
_cell.angle_beta   90.00
_cell.angle_gamma   90.00
#
_symmetry.space_group_name_H-M   'P 1'
#
loop_
_entity.id
_entity.type
_entity.pdbx_description
1 polymer ?
#
loop_
_entity_poly.entity_id
_entity_poly.type
_entity_poly.pdbx_seq_one_letter_code
_entity_poly.pdbx_strand_id
1 'polypeptide(L)'
;IEDPKLTGKRIGVVESTPPTANMAANKLLRTAKIYPLAVDTRLTPSMGEVMIKDMLAGKIDAAVIWGPMAGYYAKQLGADLTIVPLVKEKTGSRMSYRITMGVRPSDQEWKRTLNRVIRENQTEIIKILLGYNVPLIDEHDNPITQ
;
A
#
# COMPACT_ATOMS: atom_id res chain seq x y z
N ILE A 1 11.70 -0.41 -5.54
CA ILE A 1 12.25 -1.67 -4.97
C ILE A 1 13.57 -2.12 -5.61
N GLU A 2 13.98 -1.53 -6.74
CA GLU A 2 15.23 -1.83 -7.45
C GLU A 2 16.41 -0.93 -6.98
N ASP A 3 16.22 -0.15 -5.90
CA ASP A 3 17.24 0.78 -5.41
C ASP A 3 18.42 0.01 -4.77
N PRO A 4 19.67 0.22 -5.22
CA PRO A 4 20.84 -0.44 -4.66
C PRO A 4 21.01 -0.28 -3.14
N LYS A 5 20.49 0.81 -2.55
CA LYS A 5 20.52 1.08 -1.10
C LYS A 5 19.76 0.03 -0.28
N LEU A 6 18.87 -0.75 -0.91
CA LEU A 6 18.13 -1.83 -0.27
C LEU A 6 18.96 -3.13 -0.14
N THR A 7 20.12 -3.21 -0.79
CA THR A 7 20.96 -4.41 -0.75
C THR A 7 21.47 -4.68 0.67
N GLY A 8 21.26 -5.90 1.16
CA GLY A 8 21.67 -6.32 2.50
C GLY A 8 20.80 -5.80 3.64
N LYS A 9 19.77 -5.00 3.35
CA LYS A 9 18.78 -4.53 4.32
C LYS A 9 17.78 -5.62 4.68
N ARG A 10 17.23 -5.55 5.88
CA ARG A 10 16.14 -6.41 6.34
C ARG A 10 14.81 -5.76 5.99
N ILE A 11 14.20 -6.23 4.91
CA ILE A 11 12.98 -5.62 4.35
C ILE A 11 11.76 -6.44 4.77
N GLY A 12 10.76 -5.79 5.35
CA GLY A 12 9.47 -6.40 5.63
C GLY A 12 8.60 -6.47 4.37
N VAL A 13 7.95 -7.60 4.13
CA VAL A 13 6.93 -7.75 3.07
C VAL A 13 5.85 -8.75 3.48
N VAL A 14 4.61 -8.50 3.06
CA VAL A 14 3.50 -9.45 3.26
C VAL A 14 3.59 -10.58 2.24
N GLU A 15 3.47 -11.83 2.68
CA GLU A 15 3.56 -13.01 1.83
C GLU A 15 2.55 -13.00 0.68
N SER A 16 2.90 -13.64 -0.44
CA SER A 16 2.00 -13.86 -1.59
C SER A 16 1.34 -12.59 -2.17
N THR A 17 1.95 -11.42 -1.97
CA THR A 17 1.52 -10.14 -2.58
C THR A 17 2.41 -9.76 -3.78
N PRO A 18 1.96 -8.87 -4.70
CA PRO A 18 2.74 -8.46 -5.89
C PRO A 18 4.19 -8.02 -5.60
N PRO A 19 4.50 -7.32 -4.50
CA PRO A 19 5.88 -6.97 -4.16
C PRO A 19 6.81 -8.15 -3.91
N THR A 20 6.32 -9.31 -3.49
CA THR A 20 7.17 -10.49 -3.22
C THR A 20 7.86 -10.98 -4.49
N ALA A 21 7.17 -10.98 -5.63
CA ALA A 21 7.73 -11.31 -6.94
C ALA A 21 8.81 -10.30 -7.38
N ASN A 22 8.55 -9.01 -7.15
CA ASN A 22 9.50 -7.94 -7.43
C ASN A 22 10.77 -8.06 -6.56
N MET A 23 10.62 -8.35 -5.27
CA MET A 23 11.74 -8.57 -4.35
C MET A 23 12.56 -9.80 -4.73
N ALA A 24 11.90 -10.88 -5.18
CA ALA A 24 12.57 -12.08 -5.64
C ALA A 24 13.49 -11.78 -6.84
N ALA A 25 12.96 -11.07 -7.85
CA ALA A 25 13.72 -10.65 -9.02
C ALA A 25 14.96 -9.79 -8.65
N ASN A 26 14.86 -9.01 -7.58
CA ASN A 26 15.93 -8.15 -7.07
C ASN A 26 16.78 -8.79 -5.96
N LYS A 27 16.64 -10.10 -5.71
CA LYS A 27 17.40 -10.85 -4.68
C LYS A 27 17.23 -10.31 -3.25
N LEU A 28 16.16 -9.57 -2.98
CA LEU A 28 15.88 -8.94 -1.68
C LEU A 28 15.21 -9.88 -0.68
N LEU A 29 14.72 -11.05 -1.12
CA LEU A 29 14.05 -12.01 -0.24
C LEU A 29 15.00 -12.72 0.74
N ARG A 30 16.30 -12.78 0.46
CA ARG A 30 17.28 -13.52 1.29
C ARG A 30 17.33 -13.02 2.73
N THR A 31 17.17 -11.71 2.92
CA THR A 31 17.20 -11.05 4.23
C THR A 31 15.83 -10.51 4.62
N ALA A 32 14.79 -10.80 3.85
CA ALA A 32 13.46 -10.26 4.11
C ALA A 32 12.83 -10.87 5.36
N LYS A 33 12.01 -10.08 6.05
CA LYS A 33 11.08 -10.57 7.06
C LYS A 33 9.71 -10.70 6.40
N ILE A 34 9.22 -11.93 6.30
CA ILE A 34 7.92 -12.22 5.70
C ILE A 34 6.83 -12.13 6.76
N TYR A 35 5.75 -11.41 6.46
CA TYR A 35 4.57 -11.26 7.32
C TYR A 35 3.39 -12.03 6.71
N PRO A 36 2.55 -12.68 7.53
CA PRO A 36 1.42 -13.46 7.03
C PRO A 36 0.36 -12.58 6.37
N LEU A 37 -0.22 -13.04 5.27
CA LEU A 37 -1.29 -12.31 4.58
C LEU A 37 -2.64 -12.56 5.26
N ALA A 38 -2.91 -13.82 5.58
CA ALA A 38 -4.15 -14.25 6.21
C ALA A 38 -4.04 -14.14 7.73
N VAL A 39 -4.60 -13.07 8.28
CA VAL A 39 -4.68 -12.85 9.74
C VAL A 39 -6.10 -12.49 10.15
N ASP A 40 -6.54 -13.01 11.30
CA ASP A 40 -7.79 -12.57 11.94
C ASP A 40 -7.52 -11.28 12.72
N THR A 41 -7.85 -10.15 12.11
CA THR A 41 -7.61 -8.82 12.69
C THR A 41 -8.43 -8.53 13.96
N ARG A 42 -9.37 -9.40 14.35
CA ARG A 42 -10.07 -9.33 15.64
C ARG A 42 -9.22 -9.85 16.79
N LEU A 43 -8.27 -10.73 16.49
CA LEU A 43 -7.41 -11.41 17.45
C LEU A 43 -5.97 -10.90 17.40
N THR A 44 -5.53 -10.41 16.24
CA THR A 44 -4.17 -9.93 16.01
C THR A 44 -4.16 -8.54 15.36
N PRO A 45 -3.13 -7.72 15.62
CA PRO A 45 -3.00 -6.44 14.93
C PRO A 45 -2.87 -6.62 13.42
N SER A 46 -3.24 -5.59 12.66
CA SER A 46 -3.02 -5.56 11.21
C SER A 46 -1.53 -5.66 10.89
N MET A 47 -1.15 -6.42 9.85
CA MET A 47 0.26 -6.51 9.47
C MET A 47 0.85 -5.16 9.05
N GLY A 48 0.04 -4.22 8.55
CA GLY A 48 0.49 -2.85 8.32
C GLY A 48 0.98 -2.18 9.61
N GLU A 49 0.21 -2.31 10.69
CA GLU A 49 0.58 -1.80 12.01
C GLU A 49 1.83 -2.48 12.56
N VAL A 50 1.88 -3.82 12.49
CA VAL A 50 3.01 -4.60 13.00
C VAL A 50 4.30 -4.22 12.26
N MET A 51 4.24 -4.08 10.94
CA MET A 51 5.41 -3.71 10.14
C MET A 51 5.90 -2.29 10.46
N ILE A 52 5.00 -1.31 10.67
CA ILE A 52 5.40 0.04 11.09
C ILE A 52 6.01 0.01 12.50
N LYS A 53 5.44 -0.75 13.44
CA LYS A 53 6.03 -0.93 14.78
C LYS A 53 7.41 -1.58 14.71
N ASP A 54 7.60 -2.55 13.83
CA ASP A 54 8.89 -3.22 13.65
C ASP A 54 9.93 -2.32 12.96
N MET A 55 9.52 -1.39 12.09
CA MET A 55 10.38 -0.31 11.58
C MET A 55 10.86 0.58 12.73
N LEU A 56 9.94 1.07 13.57
CA LEU A 56 10.27 1.94 14.71
C LEU A 56 11.15 1.24 15.75
N ALA A 57 10.98 -0.07 15.93
CA ALA A 57 11.80 -0.90 16.80
C ALA A 57 13.14 -1.33 16.16
N GLY A 58 13.46 -0.92 14.94
CA GLY A 58 14.69 -1.27 14.23
C GLY A 58 14.80 -2.75 13.85
N LYS A 59 13.69 -3.50 13.84
CA LYS A 59 13.69 -4.93 13.46
C LYS A 59 13.69 -5.13 11.95
N ILE A 60 13.23 -4.14 11.19
CA ILE A 60 13.31 -4.08 9.74
C ILE A 60 13.78 -2.67 9.34
N ASP A 61 14.56 -2.57 8.26
CA ASP A 61 15.10 -1.30 7.75
C ASP A 61 14.13 -0.60 6.78
N ALA A 62 13.28 -1.38 6.12
CA ALA A 62 12.28 -0.90 5.17
C ALA A 62 11.06 -1.82 5.19
N ALA A 63 9.89 -1.30 4.83
CA ALA A 63 8.65 -2.04 4.79
C ALA A 63 7.95 -1.84 3.44
N VAL A 64 7.62 -2.94 2.76
CA VAL A 64 6.84 -2.93 1.53
C VAL A 64 5.41 -3.38 1.85
N ILE A 65 4.52 -2.39 1.96
CA ILE A 65 3.14 -2.53 2.45
C ILE A 65 2.19 -1.90 1.43
N TRP A 66 0.94 -2.34 1.40
CA TRP A 66 -0.11 -1.67 0.65
C TRP A 66 -0.27 -0.20 1.06
N GLY A 67 -0.30 0.70 0.08
CA GLY A 67 -0.26 2.15 0.28
C GLY A 67 -1.24 2.70 1.32
N PRO A 68 -2.55 2.39 1.24
CA PRO A 68 -3.53 2.85 2.23
C PRO A 68 -3.18 2.46 3.67
N MET A 69 -2.65 1.26 3.88
CA MET A 69 -2.25 0.80 5.22
C MET A 69 -0.97 1.49 5.69
N ALA A 70 0.03 1.65 4.82
CA ALA A 70 1.27 2.36 5.15
C ALA A 70 0.98 3.80 5.59
N GLY A 71 0.18 4.51 4.79
CA GLY A 71 -0.28 5.88 5.06
C GLY A 71 -0.98 6.02 6.40
N TYR A 72 -2.02 5.19 6.59
CA TYR A 72 -2.83 5.19 7.79
C TYR A 72 -2.02 4.91 9.07
N TYR A 73 -1.28 3.81 9.11
CA TYR A 73 -0.57 3.41 10.33
C TYR A 73 0.65 4.28 10.63
N ALA A 74 1.34 4.83 9.62
CA ALA A 74 2.41 5.81 9.85
C ALA A 74 1.85 7.04 10.58
N LYS A 75 0.68 7.54 10.16
CA LYS A 75 -0.01 8.67 10.81
C LYS A 75 -0.50 8.30 12.23
N GLN A 76 -1.18 7.18 12.38
CA GLN A 76 -1.74 6.76 13.68
C GLN A 76 -0.67 6.53 14.76
N LEU A 77 0.51 6.03 14.36
CA LEU A 77 1.61 5.75 15.27
C LEU A 77 2.56 6.94 15.45
N GLY A 78 2.30 8.09 14.80
CA GLY A 78 3.19 9.25 14.84
C GLY A 78 4.59 8.94 14.31
N ALA A 79 4.69 8.01 13.36
CA ALA A 79 5.95 7.51 12.85
C ALA A 79 6.57 8.52 11.86
N ASP A 80 7.79 8.99 12.14
CA ASP A 80 8.57 9.81 11.21
C ASP A 80 9.18 8.93 10.12
N LEU A 81 8.36 8.58 9.13
CA LEU A 81 8.71 7.67 8.04
C LEU A 81 8.37 8.30 6.69
N THR A 82 9.30 8.17 5.75
CA THR A 82 9.06 8.54 4.35
C THR A 82 8.31 7.42 3.64
N ILE A 83 7.13 7.74 3.09
CA ILE A 83 6.35 6.83 2.24
C ILE A 83 6.69 7.09 0.78
N VAL A 84 7.15 6.06 0.07
CA VAL A 84 7.53 6.15 -1.34
C VAL A 84 6.62 5.23 -2.16
N PRO A 85 5.73 5.78 -3.01
CA PRO A 85 4.96 4.98 -3.96
C PRO A 85 5.88 4.22 -4.93
N LEU A 86 5.60 2.93 -5.10
CA LEU A 86 6.36 2.03 -5.98
C LEU A 86 5.75 2.04 -7.39
N VAL A 87 6.13 3.05 -8.18
CA VAL A 87 5.61 3.30 -9.54
C VAL A 87 6.66 3.17 -10.66
N LYS A 88 7.92 2.87 -10.31
CA LYS A 88 9.05 2.86 -11.26
C LYS A 88 9.56 1.47 -11.59
N GLU A 89 8.95 0.45 -11.03
CA GLU A 89 9.39 -0.92 -11.11
C GLU A 89 9.11 -1.50 -12.48
N LYS A 90 10.17 -2.08 -13.07
CA LYS A 90 10.19 -2.52 -14.47
C LYS A 90 10.02 -4.03 -14.60
N THR A 91 10.21 -4.73 -13.49
CA THR A 91 10.21 -6.20 -13.42
C THR A 91 9.09 -6.68 -12.50
N GLY A 92 8.73 -7.97 -12.60
CA GLY A 92 7.71 -8.55 -11.71
C GLY A 92 6.28 -8.08 -11.98
N SER A 93 5.46 -8.11 -10.93
CA SER A 93 4.03 -7.74 -11.00
C SER A 93 3.84 -6.23 -10.86
N ARG A 94 2.80 -5.68 -11.51
CA ARG A 94 2.37 -4.29 -11.30
C ARG A 94 2.10 -4.03 -9.81
N MET A 95 2.44 -2.83 -9.35
CA MET A 95 2.25 -2.41 -7.95
C MET A 95 1.27 -1.23 -7.79
N SER A 96 0.90 -0.57 -8.88
CA SER A 96 -0.19 0.40 -8.94
C SER A 96 -1.51 -0.28 -9.32
N TYR A 97 -2.55 -0.02 -8.53
CA TYR A 97 -3.89 -0.58 -8.72
C TYR A 97 -4.96 0.48 -8.52
N ARG A 98 -6.01 0.42 -9.35
CA ARG A 98 -7.23 1.22 -9.14
C ARG A 98 -8.14 0.49 -8.14
N ILE A 99 -8.62 1.22 -7.13
CA ILE A 99 -9.60 0.73 -6.18
C ILE A 99 -10.97 1.26 -6.61
N THR A 100 -11.97 0.38 -6.66
CA THR A 100 -13.33 0.73 -7.10
C THR A 100 -14.38 0.05 -6.22
N MET A 101 -15.63 0.49 -6.36
CA MET A 101 -16.77 -0.13 -5.71
C MET A 101 -17.31 -1.27 -6.58
N GLY A 102 -17.51 -2.46 -5.98
CA GLY A 102 -18.10 -3.61 -6.63
C GLY A 102 -19.62 -3.67 -6.44
N VAL A 103 -20.37 -3.99 -7.50
CA VAL A 103 -21.82 -4.25 -7.45
C VAL A 103 -22.15 -5.56 -8.14
N ARG A 104 -23.34 -6.14 -7.87
CA ARG A 104 -23.79 -7.34 -8.58
C ARG A 104 -23.95 -7.06 -10.08
N PRO A 105 -23.72 -8.06 -10.95
CA PRO A 105 -23.87 -7.88 -12.40
C PRO A 105 -25.25 -7.38 -12.85
N SER A 106 -26.34 -7.72 -12.12
CA SER A 106 -27.70 -7.24 -12.40
C SER A 106 -27.91 -5.76 -12.08
N ASP A 107 -27.12 -5.18 -11.18
CA ASP A 107 -27.44 -3.91 -10.52
C ASP A 107 -26.88 -2.70 -11.32
N GLN A 108 -27.23 -2.62 -12.60
CA GLN A 108 -26.67 -1.61 -13.53
C GLN A 108 -27.07 -0.17 -13.17
N GLU A 109 -28.31 0.06 -12.73
CA GLU A 109 -28.75 1.37 -12.25
C GLU A 109 -28.02 1.80 -10.98
N TRP A 110 -27.74 0.84 -10.09
CA TRP A 110 -26.95 1.10 -8.89
C TRP A 110 -25.51 1.47 -9.24
N LYS A 111 -24.89 0.76 -10.18
CA LYS A 111 -23.58 1.10 -10.73
C LYS A 111 -23.54 2.55 -11.27
N ARG A 112 -24.55 2.94 -12.04
CA ARG A 112 -24.67 4.31 -12.59
C ARG A 112 -24.78 5.35 -11.48
N THR A 113 -25.57 5.05 -10.45
CA THR A 113 -25.75 5.91 -9.28
C THR A 113 -24.43 6.11 -8.54
N LEU A 114 -23.71 5.03 -8.23
CA LEU A 114 -22.40 5.10 -7.57
C LEU A 114 -21.38 5.91 -8.39
N ASN A 115 -21.33 5.69 -9.71
CA ASN A 115 -20.44 6.44 -10.60
C ASN A 115 -20.76 7.94 -10.61
N ARG A 116 -22.04 8.32 -10.56
CA ARG A 116 -22.46 9.72 -10.47
C ARG A 116 -22.02 10.34 -9.13
N VAL A 117 -22.27 9.64 -8.02
CA VAL A 117 -21.85 10.10 -6.68
C VAL A 117 -20.34 10.30 -6.60
N ILE A 118 -19.54 9.34 -7.09
CA ILE A 118 -18.08 9.45 -7.10
C ILE A 118 -17.64 10.67 -7.92
N ARG A 119 -18.22 10.88 -9.11
CA ARG A 119 -17.88 12.01 -9.98
C ARG A 119 -18.23 13.36 -9.34
N GLU A 120 -19.42 13.47 -8.75
CA GLU A 120 -19.91 14.71 -8.15
C GLU A 120 -19.17 15.08 -6.86
N ASN A 121 -18.60 14.11 -6.14
CA ASN A 121 -17.95 14.30 -4.85
C ASN A 121 -16.44 13.98 -4.90
N GLN A 122 -15.83 14.04 -6.08
CA GLN A 122 -14.45 13.59 -6.29
C GLN A 122 -13.47 14.34 -5.37
N THR A 123 -13.65 15.65 -5.21
CA THR A 123 -12.80 16.50 -4.37
C THR A 123 -12.90 16.10 -2.90
N GLU A 124 -14.11 15.87 -2.41
CA GLU A 124 -14.40 15.48 -1.03
C GLU A 124 -13.85 14.08 -0.72
N ILE A 125 -13.98 13.15 -1.66
CA ILE A 125 -13.41 11.80 -1.55
C ILE A 125 -11.87 11.88 -1.46
N ILE A 126 -11.23 12.64 -2.35
CA ILE A 126 -9.77 12.86 -2.32
C ILE A 126 -9.36 13.47 -0.98
N LYS A 127 -10.09 14.47 -0.49
CA LYS A 127 -9.82 15.11 0.81
C LYS A 127 -9.90 14.11 1.97
N ILE A 128 -10.87 13.20 1.97
CA ILE A 128 -10.97 12.13 2.98
C ILE A 128 -9.75 11.21 2.88
N LEU A 129 -9.42 10.72 1.69
CA LEU A 129 -8.30 9.79 1.47
C LEU A 129 -6.96 10.39 1.91
N LEU A 130 -6.69 11.64 1.50
CA LEU A 130 -5.52 12.40 1.95
C LEU A 130 -5.56 12.67 3.46
N GLY A 131 -6.74 12.91 4.03
CA GLY A 131 -6.94 13.05 5.47
C GLY A 131 -6.55 11.80 6.27
N TYR A 132 -6.66 10.61 5.67
CA TYR A 132 -6.16 9.35 6.21
C TYR A 132 -4.73 9.01 5.76
N ASN A 133 -4.04 9.95 5.12
CA ASN A 133 -2.68 9.83 4.62
C ASN A 133 -2.51 8.72 3.56
N VAL A 134 -3.59 8.38 2.84
CA VAL A 134 -3.53 7.39 1.76
C VAL A 134 -2.70 7.97 0.60
N PRO A 135 -1.65 7.28 0.13
CA PRO A 135 -0.88 7.72 -1.02
C PRO A 135 -1.73 7.55 -2.29
N LEU A 136 -2.01 8.67 -2.95
CA LEU A 136 -2.78 8.72 -4.20
C LEU A 136 -1.87 9.01 -5.38
N ILE A 137 -2.16 8.39 -6.53
CA ILE A 137 -1.47 8.62 -7.80
C ILE A 137 -2.47 8.86 -8.92
N ASP A 138 -2.09 9.67 -9.90
CA ASP A 138 -2.88 9.93 -11.12
C ASP A 138 -2.65 8.85 -12.19
N GLU A 139 -3.23 9.03 -13.38
CA GLU A 139 -3.09 8.07 -14.49
C GLU A 139 -1.69 8.02 -15.11
N HIS A 140 -0.84 9.00 -14.79
CA HIS A 140 0.55 9.11 -15.22
C HIS A 140 1.51 8.75 -14.10
N ASP A 141 1.02 8.09 -13.04
CA ASP A 141 1.75 7.70 -11.84
C ASP A 141 2.35 8.87 -11.02
N ASN A 142 1.85 10.09 -11.23
CA ASN A 142 2.25 11.24 -10.43
C ASN A 142 1.49 11.26 -9.10
N PRO A 143 2.14 11.63 -7.97
CA PRO A 143 1.46 11.80 -6.71
C PRO A 143 0.34 12.85 -6.80
N ILE A 144 -0.84 12.52 -6.30
CA ILE A 144 -1.90 13.50 -6.06
C ILE A 144 -1.69 14.05 -4.65
N THR A 145 -1.12 15.26 -4.59
CA THR A 145 -1.00 16.05 -3.37
C THR A 145 -2.10 17.10 -3.34
N GLN A 146 -2.36 17.68 -2.15
CA GLN A 146 -3.41 18.67 -1.87
C GLN A 146 -3.67 19.67 -3.01
#